data_AF-A0A8J7L9I5-F1
#
_entry.id   AF-A0A8J7L9I5-F1
#
_cell.length_a   1.000
_cell.length_b   1.000
_cell.length_c   1.000
_cell.angle_alpha   90.00
_cell.angle_beta   90.00
_cell.angle_gamma   90.00
#
_symmetry.space_group_name_H-M   'P 1'
#
loop_
_entity.id
_entity.type
_entity.pdbx_description
1 polymer ?
#
loop_
_entity_poly.entity_id
_entity_poly.type
_entity_poly.pdbx_seq_one_letter_code
_entity_poly.pdbx_strand_id
1 'polypeptide(L)'
;MRLLRHVWQDIRSGQNLDIYITAPLSLVVAIFGVIGIANQSIVSAAILTVLALLLSHLLVTRNQNEQIQIALSKLEINQSLSASQLMTNGDDISEIIQLLRQSKQAYFWGTTFTTHIPLLQQYLEFGLASGLEAKFLLVQPSSNALKMAAFRAKDVSESDLNNDLLRNIRRLDSIAISSKVGKLEIKVIDYLAPHVMYIFDPHLSSGQIIMRLSTLRVPDTMRPIIKITRSQDLEWFNFYVEQFEIAWQMALPPTP
;
A
#
# COMPACT_ATOMS: atom_id res chain seq x y z
N MET A 1 -48.64 -6.50 10.65
CA MET A 1 -48.25 -6.64 9.22
C MET A 1 -46.74 -6.59 8.96
N ARG A 2 -45.87 -6.08 9.85
CA ARG A 2 -44.40 -6.13 9.66
C ARG A 2 -43.80 -7.54 9.77
N LEU A 3 -44.33 -8.39 10.67
CA LEU A 3 -43.87 -9.77 10.85
C LEU A 3 -44.08 -10.65 9.62
N LEU A 4 -45.23 -10.54 8.93
CA LEU A 4 -45.48 -11.30 7.69
C LEU A 4 -44.53 -10.93 6.54
N ARG A 5 -44.04 -9.69 6.48
CA ARG A 5 -43.08 -9.27 5.45
C ARG A 5 -41.67 -9.82 5.72
N HIS A 6 -41.25 -9.91 6.97
CA HIS A 6 -39.96 -10.53 7.32
C HIS A 6 -39.98 -12.04 7.08
N VAL A 7 -41.04 -12.73 7.48
CA VAL A 7 -41.19 -14.18 7.20
C VAL A 7 -41.15 -14.47 5.69
N TRP A 8 -41.80 -13.63 4.87
CA TRP A 8 -41.79 -13.81 3.42
C TRP A 8 -40.44 -13.47 2.76
N GLN A 9 -39.68 -12.53 3.34
CA GLN A 9 -38.31 -12.24 2.89
C GLN A 9 -37.33 -13.35 3.27
N ASP A 10 -37.44 -13.90 4.48
CA ASP A 10 -36.61 -15.03 4.96
C ASP A 10 -36.84 -16.29 4.13
N ILE A 11 -38.09 -16.61 3.81
CA ILE A 11 -38.45 -17.76 2.96
C ILE A 11 -37.89 -17.58 1.54
N ARG A 12 -37.88 -16.35 1.00
CA ARG A 12 -37.36 -16.07 -0.34
C ARG A 12 -35.83 -16.01 -0.39
N SER A 13 -35.17 -15.72 0.73
CA SER A 13 -33.71 -15.70 0.84
C SER A 13 -33.10 -17.06 1.21
N GLY A 14 -33.93 -18.09 1.47
CA GLY A 14 -33.48 -19.42 1.85
C GLY A 14 -32.96 -19.50 3.30
N GLN A 15 -33.17 -18.46 4.11
CA GLN A 15 -32.73 -18.41 5.49
C GLN A 15 -33.84 -18.91 6.42
N ASN A 16 -33.48 -19.80 7.35
CA ASN A 16 -34.35 -20.32 8.41
C ASN A 16 -35.61 -21.10 7.93
N LEU A 17 -35.65 -21.54 6.66
CA LEU A 17 -36.74 -22.37 6.12
C LEU A 17 -37.05 -23.59 7.00
N ASP A 18 -36.02 -24.16 7.60
CA ASP A 18 -36.10 -25.34 8.46
C ASP A 18 -37.03 -25.10 9.67
N ILE A 19 -36.93 -23.92 10.30
CA ILE A 19 -37.76 -23.54 11.46
C ILE A 19 -39.20 -23.31 11.01
N TYR A 20 -39.38 -22.66 9.86
CA TYR A 20 -40.71 -22.35 9.32
C TYR A 20 -41.47 -23.58 8.82
N ILE A 21 -40.78 -24.67 8.45
CA ILE A 21 -41.41 -25.93 8.03
C ILE A 21 -41.56 -26.89 9.21
N THR A 22 -40.55 -27.02 10.07
CA THR A 22 -40.60 -27.99 11.18
C THR A 22 -41.51 -27.57 12.31
N ALA A 23 -41.59 -26.28 12.67
CA ALA A 23 -42.42 -25.84 13.79
C ALA A 23 -43.93 -26.05 13.52
N PRO A 24 -44.48 -25.67 12.35
CA PRO A 24 -45.88 -25.95 12.05
C PRO A 24 -46.16 -27.44 11.87
N LEU A 25 -45.24 -28.18 11.23
CA LEU A 25 -45.41 -29.62 11.03
C LEU A 25 -45.44 -30.38 12.37
N SER A 26 -44.55 -30.02 13.30
CA SER A 26 -44.51 -30.57 14.66
C SER A 26 -45.79 -30.23 15.44
N LEU A 27 -46.31 -28.99 15.28
CA LEU A 27 -47.56 -28.57 15.91
C LEU A 27 -48.76 -29.36 15.38
N VAL A 28 -48.84 -29.58 14.07
CA VAL A 28 -49.91 -30.36 13.43
C VAL A 28 -49.86 -31.83 13.87
N VAL A 29 -48.66 -32.43 13.89
CA VAL A 29 -48.47 -33.80 14.40
C VAL A 29 -48.84 -33.92 15.87
N ALA A 30 -48.47 -32.93 16.69
CA ALA A 30 -48.84 -32.91 18.11
C ALA A 30 -50.36 -32.84 18.31
N ILE A 31 -51.06 -32.00 17.53
CA ILE A 31 -52.52 -31.88 17.57
C ILE A 31 -53.18 -33.21 17.15
N PHE A 32 -52.72 -33.84 16.07
CA PHE A 32 -53.24 -35.15 15.63
C PHE A 32 -53.00 -36.28 16.63
N GLY A 33 -51.88 -36.22 17.36
CA GLY A 33 -51.58 -37.15 18.47
C GLY A 33 -52.55 -36.98 19.64
N VAL A 34 -52.84 -35.73 20.05
CA VAL A 34 -53.75 -35.44 21.18
C VAL A 34 -55.20 -35.79 20.87
N ILE A 35 -55.65 -35.61 19.61
CA ILE A 35 -57.02 -35.95 19.19
C ILE A 35 -57.22 -37.48 19.05
N GLY A 36 -56.15 -38.29 19.13
CA GLY A 36 -56.22 -39.75 19.12
C GLY A 36 -56.53 -40.38 17.74
N ILE A 37 -56.39 -39.59 16.67
CA ILE A 37 -56.63 -40.04 15.29
C ILE A 37 -55.41 -40.81 14.73
N ALA A 38 -54.21 -40.54 15.26
CA ALA A 38 -52.97 -41.10 14.78
C ALA A 38 -52.51 -42.32 15.61
N ASN A 39 -52.12 -43.40 14.92
CA ASN A 39 -51.51 -44.58 15.53
C ASN A 39 -50.12 -44.21 16.13
N GLN A 40 -49.76 -44.79 17.27
CA GLN A 40 -48.48 -44.55 17.98
C GLN A 40 -47.25 -44.68 17.06
N SER A 41 -47.30 -45.59 16.08
CA SER A 41 -46.24 -45.74 15.07
C SER A 41 -46.04 -44.49 14.21
N ILE A 42 -47.12 -43.78 13.86
CA ILE A 42 -47.09 -42.55 13.06
C ILE A 42 -46.50 -41.40 13.87
N VAL A 43 -46.90 -41.28 15.14
CA VAL A 43 -46.39 -40.25 16.05
C VAL A 43 -44.90 -40.43 16.28
N SER A 44 -44.44 -41.65 16.55
CA SER A 44 -43.01 -41.95 16.73
C SER A 44 -42.18 -41.68 15.47
N ALA A 45 -42.69 -42.02 14.28
CA ALA A 45 -42.02 -41.75 13.01
C ALA A 45 -41.88 -40.24 12.74
N ALA A 46 -42.93 -39.47 13.07
CA ALA A 46 -42.91 -38.02 12.92
C ALA A 46 -41.93 -37.34 13.88
N ILE A 47 -41.87 -37.77 15.15
CA ILE A 47 -40.88 -37.29 16.12
C ILE A 47 -39.45 -37.57 15.63
N LEU A 48 -39.20 -38.77 15.10
CA LEU A 48 -37.89 -39.13 14.58
C LEU A 48 -37.47 -38.26 13.39
N THR A 49 -38.42 -37.93 12.52
CA THR A 49 -38.18 -37.07 11.35
C THR A 49 -37.84 -35.64 11.78
N VAL A 50 -38.56 -35.10 12.76
CA VAL A 50 -38.27 -33.76 13.31
C VAL A 50 -36.89 -33.74 13.98
N LEU A 51 -36.55 -34.77 14.76
CA LEU A 51 -35.24 -34.90 15.39
C LEU A 51 -34.11 -35.01 14.36
N ALA A 52 -34.29 -35.81 13.30
CA ALA A 52 -33.31 -35.94 12.24
C ALA A 52 -33.06 -34.60 11.53
N LEU A 53 -34.14 -33.85 11.24
CA LEU A 53 -34.04 -32.54 10.59
C LEU A 53 -33.36 -31.50 11.50
N LEU A 54 -33.67 -31.50 12.80
CA LEU A 54 -32.98 -30.67 13.79
C LEU A 54 -31.49 -31.01 13.88
N LEU A 55 -31.13 -32.30 13.85
CA LEU A 55 -29.74 -32.73 13.89
C LEU A 55 -28.97 -32.26 12.65
N SER A 56 -29.58 -32.36 11.46
CA SER A 56 -29.00 -31.85 10.21
C SER A 56 -28.77 -30.33 10.29
N HIS A 57 -29.74 -29.58 10.81
CA HIS A 57 -29.63 -28.14 10.97
C HIS A 57 -28.52 -27.72 11.95
N LEU A 58 -28.40 -28.42 13.08
CA LEU A 58 -27.32 -28.20 14.05
C LEU A 58 -25.95 -28.48 13.42
N LEU A 59 -25.84 -29.51 12.58
CA LEU A 59 -24.59 -29.86 11.90
C LEU A 59 -24.17 -28.79 10.89
N VAL A 60 -25.11 -28.26 10.10
CA VAL A 60 -24.86 -27.18 9.14
C VAL A 60 -24.49 -25.89 9.85
N THR A 61 -25.21 -25.53 10.91
CA THR A 61 -24.95 -24.32 11.71
C THR A 61 -23.56 -24.38 12.36
N ARG A 62 -23.17 -25.55 12.86
CA ARG A 62 -21.83 -25.76 13.42
C ARG A 62 -20.74 -25.55 12.37
N ASN A 63 -20.92 -26.10 11.17
CA ASN A 63 -19.96 -25.92 10.06
C ASN A 63 -19.88 -24.44 9.60
N GLN A 64 -21.01 -23.73 9.54
CA GLN A 64 -21.04 -22.30 9.22
C GLN A 64 -20.30 -21.47 10.28
N ASN A 65 -20.51 -21.78 11.57
CA ASN A 65 -19.78 -21.12 12.65
C ASN A 65 -18.28 -21.41 12.62
N GLU A 66 -17.88 -22.64 12.28
CA GLU A 66 -16.46 -22.99 12.09
C GLU A 66 -15.85 -22.21 10.92
N GLN A 67 -16.57 -22.06 9.80
CA GLN A 67 -16.11 -21.25 8.66
C GLN A 67 -16.01 -19.76 9.00
N ILE A 68 -16.97 -19.22 9.77
CA ILE A 68 -16.92 -17.83 10.24
C ILE A 68 -15.74 -17.64 11.20
N GLN A 69 -15.50 -18.57 12.13
CA GLN A 69 -14.33 -18.54 13.02
C GLN A 69 -13.01 -18.65 12.24
N ILE A 70 -12.96 -19.42 11.16
CA ILE A 70 -11.80 -19.49 10.27
C ILE A 70 -11.62 -18.18 9.47
N ALA A 71 -12.71 -17.58 9.00
CA ALA A 71 -12.66 -16.29 8.31
C ALA A 71 -12.27 -15.14 9.26
N LEU A 72 -12.80 -15.16 10.48
CA LEU A 72 -12.48 -14.19 11.52
C LEU A 72 -11.06 -14.39 12.04
N SER A 73 -10.55 -15.62 12.22
CA SER A 73 -9.13 -15.83 12.57
C SER A 73 -8.17 -15.39 11.47
N LYS A 74 -8.61 -15.37 10.21
CA LYS A 74 -7.87 -14.71 9.11
C LYS A 74 -7.94 -13.17 9.16
N LEU A 75 -8.97 -12.60 9.79
CA LEU A 75 -9.17 -11.15 9.95
C LEU A 75 -8.61 -10.62 11.29
N GLU A 76 -8.55 -11.45 12.33
CA GLU A 76 -7.87 -11.23 13.62
C GLU A 76 -6.34 -11.24 13.47
N ILE A 77 -5.85 -11.29 12.23
CA ILE A 77 -4.55 -10.75 11.84
C ILE A 77 -4.61 -9.20 11.89
N ASN A 78 -5.01 -8.66 13.04
CA ASN A 78 -4.32 -7.54 13.68
C ASN A 78 -3.05 -8.07 14.37
N GLN A 79 -2.36 -9.05 13.76
CA GLN A 79 -0.94 -9.22 14.00
C GLN A 79 -0.33 -7.89 13.57
N SER A 80 0.32 -7.20 14.51
CA SER A 80 1.19 -6.07 14.19
C SER A 80 1.93 -6.39 12.90
N LEU A 81 1.63 -5.67 11.81
CA LEU A 81 2.34 -5.85 10.54
C LEU A 81 3.81 -5.88 10.87
N SER A 82 4.48 -6.99 10.54
CA SER A 82 5.89 -7.11 10.84
C SER A 82 6.61 -5.98 10.11
N ALA A 83 7.58 -5.33 10.75
CA ALA A 83 8.41 -4.31 10.12
C ALA A 83 8.99 -4.80 8.78
N SER A 84 9.23 -6.11 8.63
CA SER A 84 9.70 -6.75 7.40
C SER A 84 8.69 -6.78 6.24
N GLN A 85 7.39 -6.60 6.52
CA GLN A 85 6.35 -6.51 5.50
C GLN A 85 6.19 -5.06 5.00
N LEU A 86 6.52 -4.08 5.84
CA LEU A 86 6.46 -2.66 5.52
C LEU A 86 7.78 -2.14 4.91
N MET A 87 8.90 -2.68 5.38
CA MET A 87 10.22 -2.23 5.01
C MET A 87 11.03 -3.35 4.38
N THR A 88 11.58 -3.06 3.21
CA THR A 88 12.55 -3.93 2.53
C THR A 88 13.95 -3.34 2.67
N ASN A 89 14.96 -4.20 2.78
CA ASN A 89 16.36 -3.79 2.69
C ASN A 89 16.87 -3.95 1.26
N GLY A 90 17.92 -3.21 0.89
CA GLY A 90 18.55 -3.28 -0.43
C GLY A 90 18.48 -1.97 -1.20
N ASP A 91 19.02 -1.97 -2.41
CA ASP A 91 18.92 -0.86 -3.36
C ASP A 91 18.52 -1.44 -4.72
N ASP A 92 17.23 -1.66 -4.93
CA ASP A 92 16.72 -2.14 -6.22
C ASP A 92 16.64 -0.99 -7.22
N ILE A 93 17.80 -0.63 -7.77
CA ILE A 93 17.90 0.35 -8.84
C ILE A 93 17.10 -0.06 -10.08
N SER A 94 16.88 -1.37 -10.31
CA SER A 94 16.16 -1.89 -11.47
C SER A 94 14.69 -1.48 -11.42
N GLU A 95 14.09 -1.50 -10.24
CA GLU A 95 12.73 -1.02 -10.01
C GLU A 95 12.61 0.48 -10.28
N ILE A 96 13.55 1.30 -9.78
CA ILE A 96 13.59 2.75 -10.06
C ILE A 96 13.69 2.99 -11.56
N ILE A 97 14.53 2.24 -12.28
CA ILE A 97 14.67 2.31 -13.74
C ILE A 97 13.36 1.92 -14.44
N GLN A 98 12.71 0.85 -13.99
CA GLN A 98 11.44 0.39 -14.57
C GLN A 98 10.35 1.45 -14.42
N LEU A 99 10.20 2.02 -13.22
CA LEU A 99 9.24 3.08 -12.94
C LEU A 99 9.56 4.32 -13.77
N LEU A 100 10.82 4.73 -13.85
CA LEU A 100 11.24 5.88 -14.65
C LEU A 100 10.87 5.74 -16.13
N ARG A 101 11.00 4.53 -16.70
CA ARG A 101 10.63 4.27 -18.11
C ARG A 101 9.12 4.33 -18.38
N GLN A 102 8.31 4.05 -17.37
CA GLN A 102 6.84 3.97 -17.50
C GLN A 102 6.15 5.29 -17.13
N SER A 103 6.86 6.17 -16.41
CA SER A 103 6.30 7.38 -15.85
C SER A 103 6.37 8.56 -16.82
N LYS A 104 5.42 9.47 -16.69
CA LYS A 104 5.44 10.78 -17.35
C LYS A 104 6.06 11.85 -16.46
N GLN A 105 6.00 11.66 -15.14
CA GLN A 105 6.57 12.59 -14.17
C GLN A 105 7.40 11.82 -13.14
N ALA A 106 8.60 12.32 -12.84
CA ALA A 106 9.49 11.69 -11.86
C ALA A 106 10.18 12.75 -10.97
N TYR A 107 9.92 12.71 -9.66
CA TYR A 107 10.51 13.63 -8.70
C TYR A 107 11.51 12.90 -7.81
N PHE A 108 12.66 13.52 -7.59
CA PHE A 108 13.78 12.97 -6.85
C PHE A 108 14.12 13.94 -5.72
N TRP A 109 14.07 13.47 -4.48
CA TRP A 109 14.47 14.26 -3.33
C TRP A 109 15.51 13.51 -2.51
N GLY A 110 16.71 14.09 -2.38
CA GLY A 110 17.78 13.44 -1.65
C GLY A 110 18.94 14.40 -1.38
N THR A 111 20.03 13.85 -0.86
CA THR A 111 21.25 14.61 -0.59
C THR A 111 22.00 14.91 -1.88
N THR A 112 22.72 13.91 -2.39
CA THR A 112 23.63 14.06 -3.53
C THR A 112 23.33 13.10 -4.67
N PHE A 113 22.60 12.01 -4.40
CA PHE A 113 22.41 10.88 -5.30
C PHE A 113 23.72 10.40 -5.96
N THR A 114 24.80 10.32 -5.16
CA THR A 114 26.16 9.95 -5.62
C THR A 114 26.16 8.70 -6.51
N THR A 115 25.36 7.69 -6.18
CA THR A 115 25.26 6.44 -6.94
C THR A 115 24.15 6.48 -8.02
N HIS A 116 22.96 7.00 -7.70
CA HIS A 116 21.79 6.89 -8.57
C HIS A 116 21.87 7.77 -9.82
N ILE A 117 22.31 9.02 -9.72
CA ILE A 117 22.40 9.92 -10.88
C ILE A 117 23.28 9.33 -12.01
N PRO A 118 24.51 8.84 -11.73
CA PRO A 118 25.31 8.16 -12.76
C PRO A 118 24.59 6.96 -13.42
N LEU A 119 23.91 6.14 -12.62
CA LEU A 119 23.23 4.92 -13.13
C LEU A 119 21.95 5.24 -13.91
N LEU A 120 21.28 6.34 -13.56
CA LEU A 120 20.02 6.74 -14.17
C LEU A 120 20.20 7.62 -15.41
N GLN A 121 21.41 8.10 -15.69
CA GLN A 121 21.68 9.08 -16.75
C GLN A 121 21.04 8.69 -18.10
N GLN A 122 21.35 7.50 -18.62
CA GLN A 122 20.83 7.05 -19.92
C GLN A 122 19.29 6.96 -19.94
N TYR A 123 18.70 6.59 -18.80
CA TYR A 123 17.24 6.43 -18.67
C TYR A 123 16.54 7.78 -18.54
N LEU A 124 17.16 8.76 -17.88
CA LEU A 124 16.69 10.13 -17.85
C LEU A 124 16.73 10.73 -19.25
N GLU A 125 17.84 10.59 -19.98
CA GLU A 125 17.97 11.07 -21.37
C GLU A 125 16.89 10.47 -22.27
N PHE A 126 16.67 9.15 -22.20
CA PHE A 126 15.63 8.47 -22.97
C PHE A 126 14.21 8.91 -22.57
N GLY A 127 13.94 9.00 -21.26
CA GLY A 127 12.65 9.46 -20.74
C GLY A 127 12.35 10.89 -21.18
N LEU A 128 13.32 11.79 -21.06
CA LEU A 128 13.20 13.18 -21.49
C LEU A 128 12.99 13.30 -23.00
N ALA A 129 13.66 12.50 -23.82
CA ALA A 129 13.39 12.43 -25.26
C ALA A 129 11.95 11.96 -25.56
N SER A 130 11.34 11.21 -24.64
CA SER A 130 9.96 10.72 -24.73
C SER A 130 8.93 11.64 -24.04
N GLY A 131 9.35 12.80 -23.50
CA GLY A 131 8.46 13.77 -22.86
C GLY A 131 8.30 13.64 -21.35
N LEU A 132 9.21 12.95 -20.66
CA LEU A 132 9.27 12.92 -19.19
C LEU A 132 9.44 14.34 -18.60
N GLU A 133 8.79 14.60 -17.48
CA GLU A 133 9.06 15.74 -16.61
C GLU A 133 9.75 15.28 -15.33
N ALA A 134 11.03 15.65 -15.16
CA ALA A 134 11.84 15.29 -14.02
C ALA A 134 12.14 16.49 -13.13
N LYS A 135 12.01 16.32 -11.81
CA LYS A 135 12.40 17.33 -10.80
C LYS A 135 13.45 16.73 -9.86
N PHE A 136 14.58 17.38 -9.69
CA PHE A 136 15.62 16.99 -8.72
C PHE A 136 15.76 18.04 -7.62
N LEU A 137 15.43 17.65 -6.39
CA LEU A 137 15.62 18.44 -5.18
C LEU A 137 16.82 17.87 -4.40
N LEU A 138 17.91 18.62 -4.39
CA LEU A 138 19.19 18.24 -3.77
C LEU A 138 19.50 19.12 -2.57
N VAL A 139 20.47 18.74 -1.75
CA VAL A 139 20.99 19.67 -0.73
C VAL A 139 21.83 20.77 -1.38
N GLN A 140 21.88 21.93 -0.75
CA GLN A 140 22.74 23.03 -1.21
C GLN A 140 24.23 22.70 -1.02
N PRO A 141 25.10 22.98 -2.02
CA PRO A 141 26.55 22.85 -1.85
C PRO A 141 27.07 23.70 -0.69
N SER A 142 28.09 23.19 0.03
CA SER A 142 28.73 23.87 1.17
C SER A 142 27.78 24.34 2.28
N SER A 143 26.63 23.67 2.44
CA SER A 143 25.57 24.03 3.39
C SER A 143 25.66 23.27 4.71
N ASN A 144 24.86 23.67 5.70
CA ASN A 144 24.77 22.95 6.97
C ASN A 144 24.11 21.57 6.80
N ALA A 145 23.13 21.46 5.88
CA ALA A 145 22.54 20.19 5.50
C ALA A 145 23.59 19.21 4.95
N LEU A 146 24.53 19.69 4.13
CA LEU A 146 25.61 18.86 3.59
C LEU A 146 26.58 18.40 4.69
N LYS A 147 26.95 19.29 5.62
CA LYS A 147 27.76 18.94 6.81
C LYS A 147 27.12 17.82 7.62
N MET A 148 25.81 17.93 7.87
CA MET A 148 25.06 16.91 8.58
C MET A 148 24.97 15.61 7.77
N ALA A 149 24.84 15.68 6.45
CA ALA A 149 24.85 14.51 5.58
C ALA A 149 26.18 13.76 5.65
N ALA A 150 27.31 14.48 5.64
CA ALA A 150 28.64 13.90 5.79
C ALA A 150 28.84 13.28 7.19
N PHE A 151 28.33 13.94 8.24
CA PHE A 151 28.33 13.37 9.58
C PHE A 151 27.55 12.04 9.67
N ARG A 152 26.41 11.93 8.96
CA ARG A 152 25.60 10.71 8.89
C ARG A 152 26.25 9.62 8.04
N ALA A 153 26.98 9.99 7.00
CA ALA A 153 27.61 9.04 6.10
C ALA A 153 28.70 8.22 6.80
N LYS A 154 28.84 6.96 6.37
CA LYS A 154 29.94 6.10 6.80
C LYS A 154 31.13 6.35 5.87
N ASP A 155 32.28 6.70 6.42
CA ASP A 155 33.55 6.82 5.70
C ASP A 155 33.57 7.81 4.51
N VAL A 156 32.75 8.87 4.55
CA VAL A 156 32.71 9.92 3.52
C VAL A 156 32.95 11.29 4.17
N SER A 157 33.88 12.08 3.62
CA SER A 157 34.13 13.44 4.10
C SER A 157 33.13 14.44 3.52
N GLU A 158 32.98 15.59 4.17
CA GLU A 158 32.16 16.71 3.64
C GLU A 158 32.66 17.17 2.27
N SER A 159 33.98 17.24 2.09
CA SER A 159 34.59 17.64 0.82
C SER A 159 34.26 16.66 -0.30
N ASP A 160 34.36 15.35 -0.04
CA ASP A 160 34.05 14.32 -1.04
C ASP A 160 32.57 14.41 -1.45
N LEU A 161 31.68 14.50 -0.46
CA LEU A 161 30.24 14.61 -0.70
C LEU A 161 29.88 15.90 -1.47
N ASN A 162 30.54 17.02 -1.17
CA ASN A 162 30.36 18.27 -1.90
C ASN A 162 30.82 18.15 -3.36
N ASN A 163 31.98 17.53 -3.59
CA ASN A 163 32.51 17.34 -4.94
C ASN A 163 31.62 16.43 -5.78
N ASP A 164 31.07 15.37 -5.20
CA ASP A 164 30.11 14.49 -5.86
C ASP A 164 28.79 15.18 -6.16
N LEU A 165 28.27 15.97 -5.22
CA LEU A 165 27.08 16.81 -5.44
C LEU A 165 27.27 17.75 -6.63
N LEU A 166 28.37 18.51 -6.66
CA LEU A 166 28.67 19.44 -7.75
C LEU A 166 28.84 18.72 -9.09
N ARG A 167 29.44 17.53 -9.10
CA ARG A 167 29.57 16.69 -10.31
C ARG A 167 28.20 16.24 -10.82
N ASN A 168 27.32 15.83 -9.90
CA ASN A 168 25.98 15.39 -10.22
C ASN A 168 25.06 16.53 -10.69
N ILE A 169 25.15 17.72 -10.09
CA ILE A 169 24.46 18.92 -10.57
C ILE A 169 24.87 19.21 -12.02
N ARG A 170 26.19 19.29 -12.31
CA ARG A 170 26.67 19.51 -13.68
C ARG A 170 26.20 18.45 -14.68
N ARG A 171 26.13 17.19 -14.25
CA ARG A 171 25.60 16.10 -15.09
C ARG A 171 24.12 16.31 -15.40
N LEU A 172 23.31 16.63 -14.39
CA LEU A 172 21.89 16.90 -14.57
C LEU A 172 21.67 18.15 -15.43
N ASP A 173 22.45 19.21 -15.25
CA ASP A 173 22.39 20.43 -16.09
C ASP A 173 22.68 20.10 -17.55
N SER A 174 23.72 19.28 -17.81
CA SER A 174 24.04 18.84 -19.18
C SER A 174 22.88 18.06 -19.81
N ILE A 175 22.22 17.19 -19.05
CA ILE A 175 21.04 16.43 -19.51
C ILE A 175 19.88 17.39 -19.79
N ALA A 176 19.61 18.33 -18.88
CA ALA A 176 18.54 19.33 -19.02
C ALA A 176 18.72 20.18 -20.29
N ILE A 177 19.93 20.67 -20.55
CA ILE A 177 20.27 21.48 -21.73
C ILE A 177 20.10 20.68 -23.03
N SER A 178 20.41 19.38 -23.00
CA SER A 178 20.30 18.52 -24.18
C SER A 178 18.86 18.13 -24.55
N SER A 179 17.93 18.19 -23.59
CA SER A 179 16.53 17.82 -23.79
C SER A 179 15.78 18.89 -24.57
N LYS A 180 14.97 18.46 -25.55
CA LYS A 180 14.10 19.35 -26.34
C LYS A 180 12.60 19.12 -26.13
N VAL A 181 12.24 17.96 -25.57
CA VAL A 181 10.84 17.51 -25.48
C VAL A 181 10.40 17.50 -24.02
N GLY A 182 11.03 16.64 -23.21
CA GLY A 182 10.83 16.59 -21.77
C GLY A 182 11.53 17.73 -21.03
N LYS A 183 11.20 17.87 -19.76
CA LYS A 183 11.70 18.93 -18.89
C LYS A 183 12.47 18.33 -17.72
N LEU A 184 13.68 18.80 -17.45
CA LEU A 184 14.42 18.47 -16.23
C LEU A 184 14.69 19.76 -15.46
N GLU A 185 14.23 19.81 -14.21
CA GLU A 185 14.45 20.94 -13.30
C GLU A 185 15.27 20.50 -12.11
N ILE A 186 16.19 21.36 -11.68
CA ILE A 186 17.06 21.12 -10.53
C ILE A 186 16.89 22.26 -9.56
N LYS A 187 16.73 21.94 -8.28
CA LYS A 187 16.74 22.89 -7.19
C LYS A 187 17.55 22.35 -6.02
N VAL A 188 18.03 23.29 -5.20
CA VAL A 188 18.81 23.02 -4.00
C VAL A 188 18.18 23.65 -2.77
N ILE A 189 18.33 23.00 -1.62
CA ILE A 189 17.82 23.48 -0.32
C ILE A 189 18.82 23.20 0.81
N ASP A 190 19.00 24.14 1.74
CA ASP A 190 19.76 23.89 2.99
C ASP A 190 18.86 23.17 4.02
N TYR A 191 18.37 21.99 3.65
CA TYR A 191 17.57 21.13 4.50
C TYR A 191 17.91 19.67 4.24
N LEU A 192 18.29 18.94 5.29
CA LEU A 192 18.57 17.51 5.21
C LEU A 192 17.32 16.71 5.54
N ALA A 193 16.64 16.23 4.50
CA ALA A 193 15.48 15.37 4.67
C ALA A 193 15.82 14.09 5.49
N PRO A 194 14.90 13.59 6.31
CA PRO A 194 15.08 12.33 7.03
C PRO A 194 14.97 11.10 6.12
N HIS A 195 14.83 11.28 4.82
CA HIS A 195 14.66 10.24 3.82
C HIS A 195 15.18 10.71 2.45
N VAL A 196 15.39 9.74 1.56
CA VAL A 196 15.54 9.95 0.12
C VAL A 196 14.26 9.45 -0.54
N MET A 197 13.68 10.21 -1.46
CA MET A 197 12.40 9.90 -2.10
C MET A 197 12.53 9.87 -3.62
N TYR A 198 11.92 8.87 -4.23
CA TYR A 198 11.67 8.79 -5.66
C TYR A 198 10.16 8.73 -5.84
N ILE A 199 9.58 9.73 -6.47
CA ILE A 199 8.14 9.86 -6.70
C ILE A 199 7.90 9.73 -8.19
N PHE A 200 6.96 8.88 -8.58
CA PHE A 200 6.60 8.62 -9.95
C PHE A 200 5.12 8.91 -10.14
N ASP A 201 4.78 9.66 -11.19
CA ASP A 201 3.42 10.05 -11.56
C ASP A 201 2.55 10.53 -10.37
N PRO A 202 2.98 11.58 -9.64
CA PRO A 202 2.33 12.04 -8.39
C PRO A 202 0.88 12.44 -8.55
N HIS A 203 0.45 12.78 -9.77
CA HIS A 203 -0.92 13.21 -10.07
C HIS A 203 -1.77 12.13 -10.77
N LEU A 204 -1.22 10.93 -10.98
CA LEU A 204 -1.95 9.79 -11.56
C LEU A 204 -2.33 8.77 -10.50
N SER A 205 -3.33 7.94 -10.79
CA SER A 205 -3.75 6.82 -9.94
C SER A 205 -2.68 5.72 -9.83
N SER A 206 -1.79 5.63 -10.83
CA SER A 206 -0.63 4.74 -10.87
C SER A 206 0.58 5.25 -10.10
N GLY A 207 0.45 6.38 -9.38
CA GLY A 207 1.56 7.02 -8.71
C GLY A 207 2.22 6.12 -7.66
N GLN A 208 3.55 6.17 -7.61
CA GLN A 208 4.37 5.37 -6.70
C GLN A 208 5.45 6.20 -6.03
N ILE A 209 5.70 5.94 -4.75
CA ILE A 209 6.80 6.50 -3.99
C ILE A 209 7.69 5.36 -3.52
N ILE A 210 8.98 5.46 -3.82
CA ILE A 210 10.02 4.67 -3.16
C ILE A 210 10.74 5.62 -2.21
N MET A 211 10.64 5.33 -0.91
CA MET A 211 11.25 6.14 0.14
C MET A 211 12.31 5.33 0.87
N ARG A 212 13.53 5.85 0.94
CA ARG A 212 14.62 5.29 1.72
C ARG A 212 14.83 6.11 2.98
N LEU A 213 14.72 5.49 4.14
CA LEU A 213 14.95 6.17 5.40
C LEU A 213 16.44 6.48 5.60
N SER A 214 16.74 7.70 6.04
CA SER A 214 18.11 8.09 6.37
C SER A 214 18.53 7.43 7.69
N THR A 215 19.77 6.92 7.72
CA THR A 215 20.34 6.23 8.89
C THR A 215 21.71 6.81 9.24
N LEU A 216 22.17 6.56 10.46
CA LEU A 216 23.46 7.04 10.97
C LEU A 216 24.53 5.95 10.79
N ARG A 217 25.60 6.27 10.05
CA ARG A 217 26.80 5.41 9.84
C ARG A 217 26.48 4.03 9.25
N VAL A 218 25.41 3.93 8.46
CA VAL A 218 25.01 2.69 7.78
C VAL A 218 25.13 2.85 6.26
N PRO A 219 25.74 1.86 5.57
CA PRO A 219 25.79 1.80 4.10
C PRO A 219 24.42 1.90 3.44
N ASP A 220 24.37 2.49 2.25
CA ASP A 220 23.12 2.74 1.51
C ASP A 220 22.30 1.46 1.26
N THR A 221 22.96 0.31 1.06
CA THR A 221 22.33 -1.00 0.80
C THR A 221 21.59 -1.60 1.98
N MET A 222 21.86 -1.12 3.20
CA MET A 222 21.20 -1.61 4.43
C MET A 222 20.13 -0.64 4.94
N ARG A 223 19.84 0.43 4.20
CA ARG A 223 18.82 1.39 4.61
C ARG A 223 17.42 0.83 4.36
N PRO A 224 16.48 0.99 5.31
CA PRO A 224 15.10 0.58 5.10
C PRO A 224 14.45 1.36 3.95
N ILE A 225 13.74 0.64 3.09
CA ILE A 225 12.94 1.19 2.01
C ILE A 225 11.47 0.92 2.29
N ILE A 226 10.66 1.96 2.17
CA ILE A 226 9.19 1.92 2.20
C ILE A 226 8.70 2.22 0.79
N LYS A 227 7.73 1.43 0.33
CA LYS A 227 7.04 1.65 -0.95
C LYS A 227 5.61 2.06 -0.64
N ILE A 228 5.15 3.14 -1.28
CA ILE A 228 3.81 3.69 -1.08
C ILE A 228 3.19 3.83 -2.46
N THR A 229 2.04 3.21 -2.68
CA THR A 229 1.31 3.34 -3.94
C THR A 229 0.05 4.15 -3.71
N ARG A 230 -0.30 5.02 -4.66
CA ARG A 230 -1.49 5.86 -4.49
C ARG A 230 -2.79 5.06 -4.43
N SER A 231 -2.84 3.92 -5.11
CA SER A 231 -4.01 3.05 -5.16
C SER A 231 -4.29 2.31 -3.84
N GLN A 232 -3.27 2.13 -3.00
CA GLN A 232 -3.38 1.43 -1.72
C GLN A 232 -3.34 2.39 -0.53
N ASP A 233 -2.52 3.45 -0.61
CA ASP A 233 -2.16 4.32 0.51
C ASP A 233 -2.33 5.81 0.17
N LEU A 234 -3.53 6.20 -0.30
CA LEU A 234 -3.81 7.53 -0.83
C LEU A 234 -3.42 8.67 0.13
N GLU A 235 -3.71 8.52 1.43
CA GLU A 235 -3.42 9.55 2.45
C GLU A 235 -1.92 9.82 2.58
N TRP A 236 -1.13 8.76 2.84
CA TRP A 236 0.32 8.87 2.99
C TRP A 236 1.01 9.26 1.68
N PHE A 237 0.52 8.74 0.55
CA PHE A 237 1.01 9.13 -0.76
C PHE A 237 0.88 10.64 -0.98
N ASN A 238 -0.32 11.18 -0.77
CA ASN A 238 -0.58 12.61 -0.97
C ASN A 238 0.23 13.46 0.03
N PHE A 239 0.32 13.02 1.29
CA PHE A 239 1.13 13.70 2.29
C PHE A 239 2.59 13.87 1.84
N TYR A 240 3.24 12.80 1.39
CA TYR A 240 4.64 12.87 0.98
C TYR A 240 4.87 13.63 -0.33
N VAL A 241 3.92 13.56 -1.28
CA VAL A 241 3.93 14.43 -2.47
C VAL A 241 3.83 15.90 -2.06
N GLU A 242 2.95 16.24 -1.12
CA GLU A 242 2.79 17.60 -0.61
C GLU A 242 4.07 18.08 0.10
N GLN A 243 4.70 17.24 0.93
CA GLN A 243 5.98 17.57 1.57
C GLN A 243 7.07 17.88 0.53
N PHE A 244 7.13 17.11 -0.56
CA PHE A 244 8.04 17.40 -1.67
C PHE A 244 7.75 18.75 -2.31
N GLU A 245 6.49 19.04 -2.63
CA GLU A 245 6.11 20.31 -3.30
C GLU A 245 6.35 21.53 -2.41
N ILE A 246 6.10 21.43 -1.09
CA ILE A 246 6.46 22.49 -0.13
C ILE A 246 7.96 22.74 -0.15
N ALA A 247 8.77 21.69 -0.03
CA ALA A 247 10.23 21.82 -0.07
C ALA A 247 10.71 22.37 -1.42
N TRP A 248 10.09 21.96 -2.53
CA TRP A 248 10.37 22.44 -3.88
C TRP A 248 10.10 23.94 -4.06
N GLN A 249 9.03 24.46 -3.45
CA GLN A 249 8.71 25.89 -3.48
C GLN A 249 9.70 26.73 -2.69
N MET A 250 10.20 26.21 -1.56
CA MET A 250 11.22 26.87 -0.74
C MET A 250 12.63 26.79 -1.32
N ALA A 251 12.87 25.85 -2.23
CA ALA A 251 14.17 25.58 -2.80
C ALA A 251 14.56 26.60 -3.90
N LEU A 252 15.87 26.82 -4.02
CA LEU A 252 16.49 27.76 -4.95
C LEU A 252 17.06 27.02 -6.16
N PRO A 253 17.21 27.65 -7.34
CA PRO A 253 18.03 27.10 -8.41
C PRO A 253 19.47 26.84 -7.92
N PRO A 254 20.16 25.81 -8.42
CA PRO A 254 21.59 25.65 -8.14
C PRO A 254 22.34 26.89 -8.65
N THR A 255 23.14 27.52 -7.79
CA THR A 255 24.05 28.59 -8.22
C THR A 255 25.14 28.01 -9.11
N PRO A 256 25.49 28.66 -10.23
CA PRO A 256 26.57 28.22 -11.12
C PRO A 256 27.94 28.26 -10.44
#